data_AF-A0A1W2TL45-F1
#
_entry.id   AF-A0A1W2TL45-F1
#
_cell.length_a   1.000
_cell.length_b   1.000
_cell.length_c   1.000
_cell.angle_alpha   90.00
_cell.angle_beta   90.00
_cell.angle_gamma   90.00
#
_symmetry.space_group_name_H-M   'P 1'
#
loop_
_entity.id
_entity.type
_entity.pdbx_description
1 polymer ?
#
loop_
_entity_poly.entity_id
_entity_poly.type
_entity_poly.pdbx_seq_one_letter_code
_entity_poly.pdbx_strand_id
1 'polypeptide(L)'
;MGNSNSRVTAQDKAILDLKLQRDKLHQYQRRIVLLTDKETDVARRMLAVGDKGRALLALRRKKYQEQLLVKTDAQLAQLEQLTRGVEFARIQKDVVFGLQQGTSVLREIHAEMGGIEHVEKLMGESADAIAYQKEVSEMLGGRITNQEEDEVEDELAALEREVNGPETQTTEAEQPVALLPVVPKTEPQKQPDRQEGSPERQPERQAMLAS
;
A
#
# COMPACT_ATOMS: atom_id res chain seq x y z
N MET A 1 -2.44 24.27 34.03
CA MET A 1 -3.64 23.80 34.78
C MET A 1 -4.04 22.45 34.21
N GLY A 2 -3.90 21.40 35.01
CA GLY A 2 -4.20 20.03 34.61
C GLY A 2 -5.68 19.80 34.41
N ASN A 3 -6.03 19.05 33.37
CA ASN A 3 -7.27 18.31 33.36
C ASN A 3 -6.98 16.93 32.77
N SER A 4 -6.33 16.12 33.59
CA SER A 4 -6.16 14.67 33.45
C SER A 4 -7.51 13.98 33.57
N ASN A 5 -8.39 14.15 32.58
CA ASN A 5 -9.47 13.21 32.35
C ASN A 5 -8.99 12.27 31.26
N SER A 6 -8.47 11.11 31.67
CA SER A 6 -8.41 9.90 30.85
C SER A 6 -9.84 9.58 30.39
N ARG A 7 -10.32 10.28 29.35
CA ARG A 7 -11.68 10.14 28.86
C ARG A 7 -11.74 8.85 28.06
N VAL A 8 -12.00 7.76 28.77
CA VAL A 8 -12.48 6.50 28.17
C VAL A 8 -13.63 6.88 27.24
N THR A 9 -13.41 6.76 25.94
CA THR A 9 -14.39 7.12 24.93
C THR A 9 -15.48 6.04 24.86
N ALA A 10 -16.64 6.35 24.26
CA ALA A 10 -17.66 5.34 23.98
C ALA A 10 -17.09 4.19 23.11
N GLN A 11 -16.12 4.50 22.25
CA GLN A 11 -15.40 3.55 21.43
C GLN A 11 -14.53 2.61 22.27
N ASP A 12 -13.79 3.14 23.25
CA ASP A 12 -12.97 2.33 24.16
C ASP A 12 -13.85 1.39 25.02
N LYS A 13 -15.03 1.85 25.44
CA LYS A 13 -16.01 0.98 26.15
C LYS A 13 -16.51 -0.14 25.26
N ALA A 14 -16.87 0.14 24.01
CA ALA A 14 -17.31 -0.88 23.07
C ALA A 14 -16.22 -1.92 22.76
N ILE A 15 -14.97 -1.47 22.59
CA ILE A 15 -13.82 -2.38 22.40
C ILE A 15 -13.60 -3.24 23.64
N LEU A 16 -13.71 -2.66 24.83
CA LEU A 16 -13.61 -3.39 26.09
C LEU A 16 -14.70 -4.45 26.20
N ASP A 17 -15.96 -4.10 25.90
CA ASP A 17 -17.09 -5.03 25.96
C ASP A 17 -16.91 -6.21 25.00
N LEU A 18 -16.42 -5.97 23.77
CA LEU A 18 -16.09 -7.03 22.81
C LEU A 18 -14.98 -7.95 23.34
N LYS A 19 -13.92 -7.38 23.93
CA LYS A 19 -12.82 -8.15 24.53
C LYS A 19 -13.29 -8.98 25.73
N LEU A 20 -14.14 -8.40 26.58
CA LEU A 20 -14.76 -9.12 27.71
C LEU A 20 -15.65 -10.27 27.23
N GLN A 21 -16.44 -10.07 26.16
CA GLN A 21 -17.25 -11.13 25.57
C GLN A 21 -16.39 -12.27 25.01
N ARG A 22 -15.31 -11.94 24.29
CA ARG A 22 -14.34 -12.94 23.81
C ARG A 22 -13.77 -13.76 24.96
N ASP A 23 -13.34 -13.10 26.05
CA ASP A 23 -12.75 -13.79 27.19
C ASP A 23 -13.78 -14.70 27.90
N LYS A 24 -15.04 -14.27 28.00
CA LYS A 24 -16.14 -15.11 28.49
C LYS A 24 -16.38 -16.32 27.60
N LEU A 25 -16.32 -16.17 26.26
CA LEU A 25 -16.45 -17.31 25.35
C LEU A 25 -15.28 -18.29 25.49
N HIS A 26 -14.04 -17.83 25.67
CA HIS A 26 -12.91 -18.71 25.98
C HIS A 26 -13.07 -19.45 27.31
N GLN A 27 -13.61 -18.81 28.34
CA GLN A 27 -13.94 -19.49 29.60
C GLN A 27 -15.03 -20.56 29.39
N TYR A 28 -16.05 -20.24 28.60
CA TYR A 28 -17.12 -21.17 28.26
C TYR A 28 -16.62 -22.37 27.45
N GLN A 29 -15.77 -22.14 26.45
CA GLN A 29 -15.11 -23.17 25.64
C GLN A 29 -14.32 -24.14 26.54
N ARG A 30 -13.46 -23.63 27.43
CA ARG A 30 -12.71 -24.45 28.40
C ARG A 30 -13.65 -25.29 29.28
N ARG A 31 -14.78 -24.72 29.71
CA ARG A 31 -15.78 -25.43 30.51
C ARG A 31 -16.45 -26.57 29.75
N ILE A 32 -16.80 -26.35 28.47
CA ILE A 32 -17.40 -27.38 27.61
C ILE A 32 -16.42 -28.52 27.34
N VAL A 33 -15.14 -28.23 27.09
CA VAL A 33 -14.12 -29.26 26.88
C VAL A 33 -14.04 -30.18 28.10
N LEU A 34 -13.92 -29.61 29.31
CA LEU A 34 -13.89 -30.38 30.55
C LEU A 34 -15.19 -31.20 30.78
N LEU A 35 -16.34 -30.69 30.33
CA LEU A 35 -17.61 -31.43 30.44
C LEU A 35 -17.66 -32.59 29.44
N THR A 36 -17.16 -32.37 28.23
CA THR A 36 -17.06 -33.38 27.18
C THR A 36 -16.17 -34.54 27.62
N ASP A 37 -15.01 -34.25 28.21
CA ASP A 37 -14.10 -35.25 28.77
C ASP A 37 -14.80 -36.10 29.84
N LYS A 38 -15.50 -35.44 30.78
CA LYS A 38 -16.29 -36.14 31.81
C LYS A 38 -17.37 -37.04 31.21
N GLU A 39 -18.05 -36.61 30.16
CA GLU A 39 -19.04 -37.43 29.48
C GLU A 39 -18.43 -38.63 28.74
N THR A 40 -17.21 -38.50 28.22
CA THR A 40 -16.48 -39.67 27.69
C THR A 40 -16.14 -40.67 28.78
N ASP A 41 -15.74 -40.21 29.97
CA ASP A 41 -15.42 -41.09 31.09
C ASP A 41 -16.67 -41.78 31.64
N VAL A 42 -17.79 -41.05 31.75
CA VAL A 42 -19.08 -41.61 32.14
C VAL A 42 -19.53 -42.66 31.12
N ALA A 43 -19.41 -42.39 29.81
CA ALA A 43 -19.73 -43.37 28.77
C ALA A 43 -18.85 -44.63 28.89
N ARG A 44 -17.53 -44.48 29.11
CA ARG A 44 -16.62 -45.62 29.34
C ARG A 44 -17.01 -46.45 30.56
N ARG A 45 -17.36 -45.81 31.68
CA ARG A 45 -17.80 -46.50 32.91
C ARG A 45 -19.11 -47.26 32.70
N MET A 46 -20.09 -46.66 32.03
CA MET A 46 -21.39 -47.32 31.77
C MET A 46 -21.24 -48.51 30.82
N LEU A 47 -20.33 -48.44 29.85
CA LEU A 47 -19.99 -49.58 28.98
C LEU A 47 -19.33 -50.72 29.75
N ALA A 48 -18.44 -50.42 30.71
CA ALA A 48 -17.81 -51.43 31.56
C ALA A 48 -18.82 -52.19 32.45
N VAL A 49 -19.89 -51.50 32.88
CA VAL A 49 -21.00 -52.09 33.64
C VAL A 49 -21.99 -52.86 32.74
N GLY A 50 -21.90 -52.69 31.41
CA GLY A 50 -22.79 -53.33 30.44
C GLY A 50 -24.10 -52.57 30.16
N ASP A 51 -24.28 -51.38 30.74
CA ASP A 51 -25.47 -50.55 30.52
C ASP A 51 -25.33 -49.70 29.24
N LYS A 52 -25.72 -50.32 28.12
CA LYS A 52 -25.67 -49.69 26.79
C LYS A 52 -26.61 -48.49 26.67
N GLY A 53 -27.75 -48.47 27.37
CA GLY A 53 -28.74 -47.40 27.28
C GLY A 53 -28.21 -46.09 27.84
N ARG A 54 -27.61 -46.14 29.03
CA ARG A 54 -26.98 -44.97 29.66
C ARG A 54 -25.73 -44.51 28.93
N ALA A 55 -24.94 -45.44 28.39
CA ALA A 55 -23.78 -45.11 27.56
C ALA A 55 -24.18 -44.31 26.30
N LEU A 56 -25.23 -44.73 25.59
CA LEU A 56 -25.75 -44.02 24.42
C LEU A 56 -26.24 -42.61 24.77
N LEU A 57 -26.90 -42.43 25.92
CA LEU A 57 -27.35 -41.12 26.38
C LEU A 57 -26.17 -40.17 26.65
N ALA A 58 -25.11 -40.67 27.32
CA ALA A 58 -23.89 -39.90 27.56
C ALA A 58 -23.21 -39.49 26.24
N LEU A 59 -23.12 -40.39 25.26
CA LEU A 59 -22.57 -40.07 23.94
C LEU A 59 -23.40 -39.05 23.16
N ARG A 60 -24.74 -39.08 23.28
CA ARG A 60 -25.61 -38.06 22.68
C ARG A 60 -25.39 -36.67 23.30
N ARG A 61 -25.23 -36.60 24.62
CA ARG A 61 -24.91 -35.34 25.31
C ARG A 61 -23.54 -34.81 24.88
N LYS A 62 -22.55 -35.69 24.73
CA LYS A 62 -21.22 -35.34 24.24
C LYS A 62 -21.32 -34.71 22.85
N LYS A 63 -22.03 -35.36 21.93
CA LYS A 63 -22.19 -34.85 20.56
C LYS A 63 -22.89 -33.49 20.52
N TYR A 64 -23.86 -33.27 21.40
CA TYR A 64 -24.50 -31.95 21.54
C TYR A 64 -23.52 -30.88 22.04
N GLN A 65 -22.67 -31.21 23.00
CA GLN A 65 -21.64 -30.29 23.51
C GLN A 65 -20.57 -29.97 22.48
N GLU A 66 -20.16 -30.96 21.68
CA GLU A 66 -19.25 -30.74 20.55
C GLU A 66 -19.86 -29.80 19.50
N GLN A 67 -21.15 -29.97 19.17
CA GLN A 67 -21.85 -29.03 18.28
C GLN A 67 -21.90 -27.61 18.86
N LEU A 68 -22.09 -27.49 20.17
CA LEU A 68 -22.10 -26.20 20.85
C LEU A 68 -20.71 -25.56 20.87
N LEU A 69 -19.65 -26.36 21.01
CA LEU A 69 -18.26 -25.92 20.89
C LEU A 69 -17.99 -25.36 19.49
N VAL A 70 -18.38 -26.08 18.43
CA VAL A 70 -18.23 -25.59 17.04
C VAL A 70 -18.95 -24.24 16.82
N LYS A 71 -20.17 -24.09 17.37
CA LYS A 71 -20.89 -22.81 17.30
C LYS A 71 -20.16 -21.70 18.06
N THR A 72 -19.59 -22.04 19.22
CA THR A 72 -18.83 -21.09 20.06
C THR A 72 -17.56 -20.64 19.34
N ASP A 73 -16.85 -21.54 18.68
CA ASP A 73 -15.64 -21.22 17.90
C ASP A 73 -15.96 -20.29 16.72
N ALA A 74 -17.08 -20.54 16.02
CA ALA A 74 -17.54 -19.66 14.95
C ALA A 74 -17.88 -18.24 15.47
N GLN A 75 -18.55 -18.14 16.62
CA GLN A 75 -18.84 -16.85 17.26
C GLN A 75 -17.56 -16.14 17.72
N LEU A 76 -16.58 -16.88 18.20
CA LEU A 76 -15.29 -16.34 18.64
C LEU A 76 -14.52 -15.76 17.46
N ALA A 77 -14.45 -16.50 16.34
CA ALA A 77 -13.86 -16.00 15.09
C ALA A 77 -14.55 -14.71 14.60
N GLN A 78 -15.89 -14.66 14.68
CA GLN A 78 -16.65 -13.47 14.32
C GLN A 78 -16.32 -12.27 15.22
N LEU A 79 -16.19 -12.48 16.54
CA LEU A 79 -15.79 -11.42 17.48
C LEU A 79 -14.36 -10.93 17.24
N GLU A 80 -13.44 -11.83 16.90
CA GLU A 80 -12.07 -11.44 16.55
C GLU A 80 -12.03 -10.61 15.27
N GLN A 81 -12.78 -11.01 14.23
CA GLN A 81 -12.92 -10.24 13.01
C GLN A 81 -13.51 -8.85 13.27
N LEU A 82 -14.56 -8.77 14.10
CA LEU A 82 -15.19 -7.50 14.46
C LEU A 82 -14.21 -6.60 15.23
N THR A 83 -13.47 -7.17 16.19
CA THR A 83 -12.48 -6.42 16.98
C THR A 83 -11.38 -5.84 16.07
N ARG A 84 -10.83 -6.67 15.16
CA ARG A 84 -9.85 -6.21 14.17
C ARG A 84 -10.41 -5.12 13.25
N GLY A 85 -11.66 -5.28 12.81
CA GLY A 85 -12.35 -4.28 11.99
C GLY A 85 -12.51 -2.94 12.69
N VAL A 86 -12.87 -2.95 13.98
CA VAL A 86 -12.99 -1.72 14.79
C VAL A 86 -11.63 -1.06 15.01
N GLU A 87 -10.59 -1.85 15.30
CA GLU A 87 -9.22 -1.34 15.46
C GLU A 87 -8.70 -0.72 14.15
N PHE A 88 -8.98 -1.34 13.01
CA PHE A 88 -8.66 -0.78 11.69
C PHE A 88 -9.44 0.51 11.40
N ALA A 89 -10.76 0.54 11.68
CA ALA A 89 -11.58 1.73 11.49
C ALA A 89 -11.09 2.92 12.34
N ARG A 90 -10.55 2.66 13.53
CA ARG A 90 -9.90 3.69 14.37
C ARG A 90 -8.67 4.28 13.67
N ILE A 91 -7.79 3.44 13.13
CA ILE A 91 -6.61 3.90 12.38
C ILE A 91 -7.05 4.70 11.14
N GLN A 92 -8.05 4.20 10.41
CA GLN A 92 -8.58 4.86 9.22
C GLN A 92 -9.13 6.25 9.54
N LYS A 93 -9.81 6.43 10.68
CA LYS A 93 -10.24 7.76 11.15
C LYS A 93 -9.04 8.70 11.33
N ASP A 94 -7.99 8.23 11.98
CA ASP A 94 -6.80 9.05 12.26
C ASP A 94 -6.07 9.43 10.96
N VAL A 95 -5.97 8.51 10.00
CA VAL A 95 -5.41 8.78 8.65
C VAL A 95 -6.23 9.84 7.91
N VAL A 96 -7.57 9.72 7.92
CA VAL A 96 -8.44 10.70 7.27
C VAL A 96 -8.29 12.09 7.92
N PHE A 97 -8.19 12.15 9.25
CA PHE A 97 -7.95 13.41 9.95
C PHE A 97 -6.59 14.03 9.59
N GLY A 98 -5.54 13.20 9.49
CA GLY A 98 -4.22 13.63 9.03
C GLY A 98 -4.22 14.16 7.59
N LEU A 99 -4.93 13.48 6.68
CA LEU A 99 -5.10 13.95 5.30
C LEU A 99 -5.86 15.28 5.23
N GLN A 100 -6.91 15.45 6.03
CA GLN A 100 -7.66 16.70 6.11
C GLN A 100 -6.78 17.85 6.60
N GLN A 101 -5.98 17.61 7.65
CA GLN A 101 -5.06 18.61 8.18
C GLN A 101 -3.96 18.95 7.18
N GLY A 102 -3.35 17.95 6.54
CA GLY A 102 -2.35 18.17 5.48
C GLY A 102 -2.91 18.95 4.29
N THR A 103 -4.15 18.66 3.90
CA THR A 103 -4.84 19.43 2.85
C THR A 103 -5.11 20.87 3.27
N SER A 104 -5.47 21.13 4.54
CA SER A 104 -5.63 22.49 5.06
C SER A 104 -4.33 23.27 5.00
N VAL A 105 -3.23 22.68 5.48
CA VAL A 105 -1.90 23.30 5.46
C VAL A 105 -1.44 23.58 4.03
N LEU A 106 -1.67 22.64 3.10
CA LEU A 106 -1.37 22.87 1.69
C LEU A 106 -2.17 24.04 1.11
N ARG A 107 -3.45 24.17 1.45
CA ARG A 107 -4.27 25.32 1.01
C ARG A 107 -3.75 26.64 1.56
N GLU A 108 -3.33 26.66 2.83
CA GLU A 108 -2.72 27.84 3.45
C GLU A 108 -1.42 28.23 2.74
N ILE A 109 -0.53 27.26 2.49
CA ILE A 109 0.71 27.47 1.71
C ILE A 109 0.41 27.97 0.30
N HIS A 110 -0.58 27.39 -0.39
CA HIS A 110 -0.98 27.85 -1.72
C HIS A 110 -1.56 29.27 -1.70
N ALA A 111 -2.27 29.66 -0.65
CA ALA A 111 -2.76 31.02 -0.48
C ALA A 111 -1.62 32.02 -0.20
N GLU A 112 -0.63 31.64 0.62
CA GLU A 112 0.56 32.46 0.91
C GLU A 112 1.47 32.61 -0.32
N MET A 113 1.61 31.58 -1.15
CA MET A 113 2.35 31.65 -2.42
C MET A 113 1.60 32.39 -3.54
N GLY A 114 0.47 33.04 -3.22
CA GLY A 114 -0.28 33.90 -4.15
C GLY A 114 -1.26 33.16 -5.07
N GLY A 115 -1.55 31.88 -4.80
CA GLY A 115 -2.58 31.11 -5.49
C GLY A 115 -2.37 30.99 -7.00
N ILE A 116 -3.49 30.76 -7.72
CA ILE A 116 -3.51 30.72 -9.19
C ILE A 116 -3.20 32.09 -9.78
N GLU A 117 -3.62 33.17 -9.12
CA GLU A 117 -3.45 34.55 -9.59
C GLU A 117 -1.96 34.95 -9.68
N HIS A 118 -1.11 34.53 -8.73
CA HIS A 118 0.33 34.79 -8.80
C HIS A 118 1.01 33.96 -9.89
N VAL A 119 0.56 32.71 -10.11
CA VAL A 119 1.05 31.88 -11.22
C VAL A 119 0.64 32.47 -12.56
N GLU A 120 -0.61 32.90 -12.72
CA GLU A 120 -1.11 33.57 -13.93
C GLU A 120 -0.38 34.89 -14.18
N LYS A 121 -0.13 35.70 -13.14
CA LYS A 121 0.64 36.94 -13.25
C LYS A 121 2.09 36.68 -13.64
N LEU A 122 2.75 35.68 -13.06
CA LEU A 122 4.13 35.32 -13.40
C LEU A 122 4.24 34.80 -14.84
N MET A 123 3.25 34.05 -15.33
CA MET A 123 3.20 33.61 -16.72
C MET A 123 2.94 34.77 -17.69
N GLY A 124 2.07 35.71 -17.32
CA GLY A 124 1.83 36.94 -18.09
C GLY A 124 3.08 37.82 -18.18
N GLU A 125 3.73 38.11 -17.06
CA GLU A 125 4.97 38.88 -17.00
C GLU A 125 6.11 38.20 -17.78
N SER A 126 6.18 36.87 -17.77
CA SER A 126 7.17 36.12 -18.57
C SER A 126 6.88 36.18 -20.07
N ALA A 127 5.61 36.08 -20.47
CA ALA A 127 5.21 36.20 -21.87
C ALA A 127 5.48 37.61 -22.41
N ASP A 128 5.17 38.64 -21.62
CA ASP A 128 5.46 40.04 -21.96
C ASP A 128 6.96 40.31 -22.03
N ALA A 129 7.76 39.75 -21.12
CA ALA A 129 9.22 39.86 -21.18
C ALA A 129 9.82 39.20 -22.43
N ILE A 130 9.31 38.03 -22.83
CA ILE A 130 9.73 37.34 -24.07
C ILE A 130 9.31 38.17 -25.30
N ALA A 131 8.11 38.74 -25.29
CA ALA A 131 7.64 39.59 -26.38
C ALA A 131 8.49 40.87 -26.50
N TYR A 132 8.80 41.53 -25.39
CA TYR A 132 9.67 42.69 -25.34
C TYR A 132 11.09 42.37 -25.80
N GLN A 133 11.66 41.25 -25.34
CA GLN A 133 12.97 40.78 -25.81
C GLN A 133 12.96 40.58 -27.32
N LYS A 134 11.91 39.96 -27.86
CA LYS A 134 11.77 39.73 -29.30
C LYS A 134 11.63 41.03 -30.08
N GLU A 135 10.86 41.99 -29.57
CA GLU A 135 10.72 43.33 -30.17
C GLU A 135 12.06 44.09 -30.16
N VAL A 136 12.81 44.02 -29.05
CA VAL A 136 14.16 44.61 -28.95
C VAL A 136 15.11 43.93 -29.93
N SER A 137 15.09 42.60 -30.02
CA SER A 137 15.89 41.85 -30.99
C SER A 137 15.54 42.19 -32.43
N GLU A 138 14.26 42.38 -32.76
CA GLU A 138 13.81 42.78 -34.11
C GLU A 138 14.21 44.24 -34.43
N MET A 139 14.10 45.14 -33.44
CA MET A 139 14.56 46.53 -33.59
C MET A 139 16.09 46.64 -33.74
N LEU A 140 16.86 45.78 -33.06
CA LEU A 140 18.31 45.71 -33.23
C LEU A 140 18.68 45.07 -34.57
N GLY A 141 18.12 43.90 -34.90
CA GLY A 141 18.40 43.20 -36.17
C GLY A 141 17.96 43.99 -37.41
N GLY A 142 16.98 44.88 -37.30
CA GLY A 142 16.58 45.78 -38.39
C GLY A 142 17.49 47.02 -38.58
N ARG A 143 18.41 47.29 -37.65
CA ARG A 143 19.29 48.47 -37.65
C ARG A 143 20.78 48.15 -37.81
N ILE A 144 21.16 46.90 -37.61
CA ILE A 144 22.54 46.44 -37.76
C ILE A 144 22.73 46.02 -39.22
N THR A 145 23.82 46.48 -39.84
CA THR A 145 24.18 46.06 -41.20
C THR A 145 24.88 44.70 -41.16
N ASN A 146 24.80 43.91 -42.25
CA ASN A 146 25.44 42.58 -42.27
C ASN A 146 26.93 42.60 -41.88
N GLN A 147 27.65 43.69 -42.14
CA GLN A 147 29.05 43.84 -41.74
C GLN A 147 29.23 44.01 -40.23
N GLU A 148 28.31 44.73 -39.57
CA GLU A 148 28.31 44.89 -38.12
C GLU A 148 27.83 43.61 -37.42
N GLU A 149 26.95 42.81 -38.06
CA GLU A 149 26.60 41.47 -37.58
C GLU A 149 27.81 40.52 -37.62
N ASP A 150 28.56 40.52 -38.72
CA ASP A 150 29.80 39.72 -38.87
C ASP A 150 30.85 40.11 -37.80
N GLU A 151 31.01 41.41 -37.52
CA GLU A 151 31.93 41.89 -36.47
C GLU A 151 31.50 41.44 -35.06
N VAL A 152 30.20 41.46 -34.76
CA VAL A 152 29.65 40.98 -33.48
C VAL A 152 29.79 39.46 -33.35
N GLU A 153 29.60 38.70 -34.42
CA GLU A 153 29.84 37.25 -34.43
C GLU A 153 31.32 36.91 -34.19
N ASP A 154 32.24 37.68 -34.78
CA ASP A 154 33.68 37.54 -34.56
C ASP A 154 34.07 37.88 -33.10
N GLU A 155 33.51 38.94 -32.51
CA GLU A 155 33.70 39.28 -31.09
C GLU A 155 33.13 38.21 -30.15
N LEU A 156 31.94 37.67 -30.46
CA LEU A 156 31.35 36.56 -29.71
C LEU A 156 32.23 35.31 -29.79
N ALA A 157 32.73 34.97 -30.98
CA ALA A 157 33.62 33.84 -31.18
C ALA A 157 34.99 34.05 -30.50
N ALA A 158 35.46 35.29 -30.38
CA ALA A 158 36.66 35.63 -29.60
C ALA A 158 36.43 35.43 -28.10
N LEU A 159 35.29 35.90 -27.57
CA LEU A 159 34.89 35.68 -26.17
C LEU A 159 34.65 34.20 -25.87
N GLU A 160 34.04 33.45 -26.78
CA GLU A 160 33.88 32.00 -26.65
C GLU A 160 35.24 31.29 -26.64
N ARG A 161 36.22 31.74 -27.43
CA ARG A 161 37.60 31.23 -27.39
C ARG A 161 38.37 31.67 -26.15
N GLU A 162 38.08 32.83 -25.56
CA GLU A 162 38.66 33.24 -24.28
C GLU A 162 38.09 32.43 -23.11
N VAL A 163 36.78 32.19 -23.12
CA VAL A 163 36.10 31.36 -22.12
C VAL A 163 36.44 29.88 -22.30
N ASN A 164 36.64 29.42 -23.55
CA ASN A 164 36.93 28.03 -23.92
C ASN A 164 38.32 27.84 -24.59
N GLY A 165 39.38 28.51 -24.13
CA GLY A 165 40.74 28.51 -24.71
C GLY A 165 41.32 27.16 -25.21
N PRO A 166 42.39 27.20 -26.04
CA PRO A 166 42.65 26.26 -27.12
C PRO A 166 42.78 24.80 -26.64
N GLU A 167 41.92 23.97 -27.25
CA GLU A 167 41.94 22.50 -27.35
C GLU A 167 42.18 21.69 -26.07
N THR A 168 41.10 21.20 -25.47
CA THR A 168 41.05 19.79 -25.04
C THR A 168 40.25 18.97 -26.04
N GLN A 169 40.83 18.77 -27.23
CA GLN A 169 40.69 17.48 -27.89
C GLN A 169 41.61 16.50 -27.16
N THR A 170 40.99 15.49 -26.54
CA THR A 170 41.56 14.16 -26.26
C THR A 170 42.91 14.08 -25.54
N THR A 171 42.86 13.99 -24.22
CA THR A 171 43.67 12.99 -23.49
C THR A 171 42.78 12.33 -22.45
N GLU A 172 42.61 11.02 -22.62
CA GLU A 172 42.15 10.09 -21.59
C GLU A 172 42.96 10.31 -20.31
N ALA A 173 42.33 10.83 -19.25
CA ALA A 173 42.82 10.71 -17.87
C ALA A 173 41.70 11.09 -16.90
N GLU A 174 40.96 10.06 -16.49
CA GLU A 174 40.40 9.84 -15.16
C GLU A 174 40.34 11.04 -14.21
N GLN A 175 39.12 11.56 -13.95
CA GLN A 175 38.81 12.19 -12.67
C GLN A 175 37.48 11.66 -12.12
N PRO A 176 37.40 11.46 -10.79
CA PRO A 176 36.56 10.44 -10.18
C PRO A 176 35.10 10.88 -10.11
N VAL A 177 34.23 10.04 -10.64
CA VAL A 177 32.78 10.19 -10.49
C VAL A 177 32.45 10.05 -9.02
N ALA A 178 32.08 11.17 -8.38
CA ALA A 178 31.48 11.17 -7.06
C ALA A 178 30.26 10.24 -7.08
N LEU A 179 30.31 9.20 -6.25
CA LEU A 179 29.28 8.19 -6.09
C LEU A 179 27.98 8.84 -5.59
N LEU A 180 27.09 9.18 -6.52
CA LEU A 180 25.67 9.34 -6.21
C LEU A 180 25.05 7.93 -6.05
N PRO A 181 24.19 7.70 -5.04
CA PRO A 181 23.60 6.38 -4.82
C PRO A 181 22.75 5.95 -6.02
N VAL A 182 23.04 4.76 -6.54
CA VAL A 182 22.30 4.16 -7.65
C VAL A 182 20.88 3.85 -7.21
N VAL A 183 19.91 4.56 -7.78
CA VAL A 183 18.50 4.12 -7.80
C VAL A 183 18.46 2.84 -8.65
N PRO A 184 18.00 1.69 -8.13
CA PRO A 184 17.96 0.46 -8.91
C PRO A 184 16.98 0.62 -10.09
N LYS A 185 17.54 0.73 -11.30
CA LYS A 185 16.82 0.54 -12.57
C LYS A 185 16.64 -0.95 -12.80
N THR A 186 15.63 -1.54 -12.17
CA THR A 186 15.16 -2.87 -12.55
C THR A 186 14.03 -2.68 -13.56
N GLU A 187 14.33 -2.80 -14.85
CA GLU A 187 13.29 -2.99 -15.86
C GLU A 187 12.57 -4.32 -15.61
N PRO A 188 11.23 -4.39 -15.79
CA PRO A 188 10.49 -5.63 -15.61
C PRO A 188 10.95 -6.64 -16.67
N GLN A 189 11.38 -7.82 -16.22
CA GLN A 189 11.66 -8.94 -17.11
C GLN A 189 10.41 -9.28 -17.93
N LYS A 190 10.53 -9.18 -19.25
CA LYS A 190 9.60 -9.76 -20.22
C LYS A 190 9.49 -11.26 -19.94
N GLN A 191 8.27 -11.70 -19.61
CA GLN A 191 7.95 -13.12 -19.46
C GLN A 191 8.22 -13.85 -20.80
N PRO A 192 8.82 -15.04 -20.80
CA PRO A 192 8.86 -15.87 -21.99
C PRO A 192 7.45 -16.37 -22.30
N ASP A 193 7.04 -16.20 -23.56
CA ASP A 193 5.82 -16.72 -24.15
C ASP A 193 5.60 -18.18 -23.75
N ARG A 194 4.56 -18.40 -22.96
CA ARG A 194 4.02 -19.73 -22.72
C ARG A 194 3.24 -20.11 -23.96
N GLN A 195 3.90 -20.82 -24.87
CA GLN A 195 3.26 -21.45 -26.01
C GLN A 195 2.03 -22.25 -25.54
N GLU A 196 0.89 -21.92 -26.13
CA GLU A 196 -0.34 -22.67 -26.05
C GLU A 196 -0.08 -24.08 -26.58
N GLY A 197 -0.02 -25.05 -25.67
CA GLY A 197 -0.05 -26.46 -26.02
C GLY A 197 -1.48 -26.87 -26.37
N SER A 198 -1.77 -26.95 -27.66
CA SER A 198 -2.88 -27.73 -28.21
C SER A 198 -2.77 -29.20 -27.76
N PRO A 199 -3.85 -29.84 -27.27
CA PRO A 199 -3.86 -31.28 -27.04
C PRO A 199 -4.20 -31.98 -28.37
N GLU A 200 -3.18 -32.29 -29.16
CA GLU A 200 -3.34 -33.16 -30.32
C GLU A 200 -3.29 -34.62 -29.85
N ARG A 201 -4.48 -35.23 -29.74
CA ARG A 201 -4.67 -36.65 -29.51
C ARG A 201 -4.11 -37.42 -30.70
N GLN A 202 -3.10 -38.26 -30.48
CA GLN A 202 -2.80 -39.35 -31.41
C GLN A 202 -3.52 -40.64 -31.01
N PRO A 203 -3.87 -41.49 -32.00
CA PRO A 203 -4.79 -42.61 -31.84
C PRO A 203 -4.04 -43.95 -31.70
N GLU A 204 -4.84 -45.03 -31.68
CA GLU A 204 -4.43 -46.44 -31.87
C GLU A 204 -3.91 -47.15 -30.61
N ARG A 205 -4.36 -48.34 -30.22
CA ARG A 205 -5.13 -49.37 -30.91
C ARG A 205 -5.78 -50.28 -29.88
N GLN A 206 -6.92 -50.81 -30.29
CA GLN A 206 -7.61 -51.98 -29.78
C GLN A 206 -6.63 -53.06 -29.25
N ALA A 207 -6.78 -53.39 -27.97
CA ALA A 207 -6.61 -54.77 -27.51
C ALA A 207 -8.02 -55.35 -27.42
N MET A 208 -8.43 -56.06 -28.47
CA MET A 208 -9.46 -57.10 -28.32
C MET A 208 -8.89 -58.16 -27.37
N LEU A 209 -9.73 -58.73 -26.51
CA LEU A 209 -9.93 -60.18 -26.45
C LEU A 209 -11.07 -60.54 -25.48
N ALA A 210 -11.94 -61.40 -26.01
CA ALA A 210 -12.78 -62.39 -25.34
C ALA A 210 -14.08 -61.92 -24.65
N SER A 211 -15.19 -62.07 -25.39
CA SER A 211 -16.00 -63.28 -25.23
C SER A 211 -15.44 -64.41 -26.09
#